data_AF-A0A7J5ZG42-F1
#
_entry.id   AF-A0A7J5ZG42-F1
#
_cell.length_a   1.000
_cell.length_b   1.000
_cell.length_c   1.000
_cell.angle_alpha   90.00
_cell.angle_beta   90.00
_cell.angle_gamma   90.00
#
_symmetry.space_group_name_H-M   'P 1'
#
loop_
_entity.id
_entity.type
_entity.pdbx_description
1 polymer ?
#
loop_
_entity_poly.entity_id
_entity_poly.type
_entity_poly.pdbx_seq_one_letter_code
_entity_poly.pdbx_strand_id
1 'polypeptide(L)'
;MASTVYYECVRSLSEKLLLKPKAAKSLQTERVPRSSVLDRLQSFLPQMAEANEKLKQQMAEAPAGTFDIESVEEAEKVIEMDVALVELSGSESDSEEYGRIQILRRNRRATSQSRASNYLERRARRIKQTFRS
;
A
#
# COMPACT_ATOMS: atom_id res chain seq x y z
N MET A 1 37.97 20.11 -33.53
CA MET A 1 38.03 19.94 -32.06
C MET A 1 36.64 19.81 -31.43
N ALA A 2 35.71 20.75 -31.62
CA ALA A 2 34.34 20.65 -31.05
C ALA A 2 33.49 19.47 -31.60
N SER A 3 33.76 19.02 -32.83
CA SER A 3 32.99 17.94 -33.46
C SER A 3 33.27 16.57 -32.84
N THR A 4 34.48 16.29 -32.36
CA THR A 4 34.86 14.96 -31.85
C THR A 4 34.22 14.67 -30.50
N VAL A 5 34.17 15.68 -29.62
CA VAL A 5 33.52 15.62 -28.30
C VAL A 5 32.01 15.34 -28.41
N TYR A 6 31.38 15.89 -29.46
CA TYR A 6 29.96 15.66 -29.74
C TYR A 6 29.67 14.19 -30.10
N TYR A 7 30.57 13.52 -30.82
CA TYR A 7 30.40 12.11 -31.19
C TYR A 7 30.65 11.14 -30.04
N GLU A 8 31.59 11.44 -29.14
CA GLU A 8 31.85 10.60 -27.94
C GLU A 8 30.70 10.67 -26.93
N CYS A 9 30.11 11.84 -26.74
CA CYS A 9 28.94 12.02 -25.87
C CYS A 9 27.73 11.20 -26.35
N VAL A 10 27.43 11.25 -27.65
CA VAL A 10 26.29 10.54 -28.23
C VAL A 10 26.48 9.01 -28.23
N ARG A 11 27.71 8.53 -28.44
CA ARG A 11 28.05 7.09 -28.32
C ARG A 11 27.89 6.55 -26.90
N SER A 12 28.32 7.31 -25.90
CA SER A 12 28.17 6.93 -24.48
C SER A 12 26.71 6.72 -24.09
N LEU A 13 25.81 7.55 -24.63
CA LEU A 13 24.37 7.41 -24.42
C LEU A 13 23.79 6.18 -25.11
N SER A 14 24.23 5.86 -26.33
CA SER A 14 23.72 4.67 -27.04
C SER A 14 24.14 3.35 -26.38
N GLU A 15 25.36 3.29 -25.83
CA GLU A 15 25.89 2.11 -25.14
C GLU A 15 25.19 1.88 -23.79
N LYS A 16 24.92 2.95 -23.01
CA LYS A 16 24.25 2.85 -21.70
C LYS A 16 22.75 2.55 -21.78
N LEU A 17 22.11 2.94 -22.88
CA LEU A 17 20.67 2.74 -23.08
C LEU A 17 20.34 1.55 -24.00
N LEU A 18 21.34 0.76 -24.40
CA LEU A 18 21.20 -0.38 -25.33
C LEU A 18 20.44 -0.02 -26.62
N LEU A 19 20.55 1.23 -27.05
CA LEU A 19 19.84 1.74 -28.22
C LEU A 19 20.60 1.29 -29.47
N LYS A 20 20.05 0.31 -30.20
CA LYS A 20 20.55 0.00 -31.54
C LYS A 20 20.27 1.20 -32.46
N PRO A 21 21.25 1.69 -33.24
CA PRO A 21 21.00 2.74 -34.22
C PRO A 21 20.02 2.20 -35.26
N LYS A 22 18.75 2.57 -35.13
CA LYS A 22 17.67 2.12 -36.02
C LYS A 22 17.68 3.01 -37.25
N ALA A 23 17.76 2.40 -38.43
CA ALA A 23 17.63 3.09 -39.72
C ALA A 23 16.40 4.01 -39.69
N ALA A 24 16.58 5.23 -40.21
CA ALA A 24 15.73 6.40 -40.08
C ALA A 24 14.26 6.20 -40.52
N LYS A 25 13.48 5.45 -39.74
CA LYS A 25 12.03 5.61 -39.66
C LYS A 25 11.77 6.66 -38.60
N SER A 26 11.04 7.71 -38.94
CA SER A 26 10.67 8.76 -37.99
C SER A 26 10.00 8.12 -36.78
N LEU A 27 10.63 8.26 -35.61
CA LEU A 27 10.05 7.80 -34.35
C LEU A 27 8.92 8.77 -34.02
N GLN A 28 7.69 8.33 -34.22
CA GLN A 28 6.50 9.10 -33.83
C GLN A 28 6.30 8.91 -32.33
N THR A 29 6.30 10.01 -31.59
CA THR A 29 5.90 10.05 -30.19
C THR A 29 4.46 10.53 -30.11
N GLU A 30 3.61 9.77 -29.43
CA GLU A 30 2.25 10.16 -29.14
C GLU A 30 2.15 10.64 -27.69
N ARG A 31 1.39 11.72 -27.46
CA ARG A 31 1.13 12.18 -26.09
C ARG A 31 0.05 11.31 -25.47
N VAL A 32 0.40 10.61 -24.42
CA VAL A 32 -0.56 9.83 -23.64
C VAL A 32 -1.49 10.79 -22.88
N PRO A 33 -2.81 10.58 -22.93
CA PRO A 33 -3.76 11.39 -22.16
C PRO A 33 -3.55 11.21 -20.66
N ARG A 34 -3.88 12.26 -19.90
CA ARG A 34 -3.74 12.29 -18.44
C ARG A 34 -4.72 11.31 -17.80
N SER A 35 -4.30 10.62 -16.74
CA SER A 35 -5.19 9.67 -16.04
C SER A 35 -6.19 10.40 -15.15
N SER A 36 -7.40 9.86 -15.04
CA SER A 36 -8.48 10.38 -14.19
C SER A 36 -8.09 10.49 -12.71
N VAL A 37 -7.17 9.63 -12.24
CA VAL A 37 -6.62 9.70 -10.87
C VAL A 37 -5.79 10.97 -10.67
N LEU A 38 -4.96 11.34 -11.65
CA LEU A 38 -4.12 12.54 -11.57
C LEU A 38 -4.96 13.82 -11.59
N ASP A 39 -6.14 13.78 -12.22
CA ASP A 39 -7.07 14.90 -12.22
C ASP A 39 -7.75 15.07 -10.86
N ARG A 40 -8.17 13.97 -10.21
CA ARG A 40 -8.73 14.00 -8.85
C ARG A 40 -7.71 14.50 -7.81
N LEU A 41 -6.45 14.06 -7.94
CA LEU A 41 -5.36 14.52 -7.07
C LEU A 41 -5.11 16.02 -7.24
N GLN A 42 -5.24 16.53 -8.46
CA GLN A 42 -5.03 17.95 -8.74
C GLN A 42 -6.05 18.84 -8.00
N SER A 43 -7.30 18.39 -7.87
CA SER A 43 -8.31 19.11 -7.07
C SER A 43 -8.21 18.85 -5.56
N PHE A 44 -7.77 17.66 -5.16
CA PHE A 44 -7.75 17.25 -3.75
C PHE A 44 -6.60 17.89 -2.95
N LEU A 45 -5.39 17.91 -3.51
CA LEU A 45 -4.20 18.38 -2.78
C LEU A 45 -4.31 19.83 -2.27
N PRO A 46 -4.87 20.80 -3.02
CA PRO A 46 -5.09 22.15 -2.52
C PRO A 46 -6.06 22.20 -1.32
N GLN A 47 -7.16 21.43 -1.37
CA GLN A 47 -8.14 21.38 -0.28
C GLN A 47 -7.54 20.77 0.98
N MET A 48 -6.76 19.70 0.83
CA MET A 48 -6.03 19.08 1.93
C MET A 48 -4.99 20.04 2.53
N ALA A 49 -4.28 20.79 1.70
CA ALA A 49 -3.32 21.79 2.17
C ALA A 49 -4.02 22.88 3.00
N GLU A 50 -5.16 23.39 2.55
CA GLU A 50 -5.95 24.38 3.30
C GLU A 50 -6.44 23.80 4.64
N ALA A 51 -6.94 22.56 4.64
CA ALA A 51 -7.38 21.87 5.85
C ALA A 51 -6.22 21.68 6.85
N ASN A 52 -5.01 21.34 6.36
CA ASN A 52 -3.82 21.20 7.20
C ASN A 52 -3.41 22.53 7.84
N GLU A 53 -3.48 23.65 7.12
CA GLU A 53 -3.18 24.97 7.69
C GLU A 53 -4.22 25.38 8.76
N LYS A 54 -5.50 25.11 8.53
CA LYS A 54 -6.55 25.32 9.53
C LYS A 54 -6.31 24.48 10.78
N LEU A 55 -5.97 23.20 10.60
CA LEU A 55 -5.65 22.31 11.71
C LEU A 55 -4.46 22.81 12.53
N LYS A 56 -3.39 23.29 11.87
CA LYS A 56 -2.23 23.88 12.57
C LYS A 56 -2.61 25.11 13.39
N GLN A 57 -3.44 26.00 12.85
CA GLN A 57 -3.93 27.17 13.59
C GLN A 57 -4.73 26.75 14.82
N GLN A 58 -5.65 25.81 14.67
CA GLN A 58 -6.45 25.27 15.77
C GLN A 58 -5.59 24.58 16.83
N MET A 59 -4.57 23.81 16.42
CA MET A 59 -3.63 23.18 17.36
C MET A 59 -2.79 24.17 18.15
N ALA A 60 -2.51 25.35 17.59
CA ALA A 60 -1.78 26.41 18.30
C ALA A 60 -2.65 27.12 19.35
N GLU A 61 -3.96 27.23 19.10
CA GLU A 61 -4.93 27.87 20.00
C GLU A 61 -5.49 26.92 21.05
N ALA A 62 -5.60 25.62 20.72
CA ALA A 62 -6.21 24.63 21.60
C ALA A 62 -5.25 24.13 22.70
N PRO A 63 -5.79 23.69 23.86
CA PRO A 63 -5.00 23.03 24.88
C PRO A 63 -4.32 21.75 24.38
N ALA A 64 -3.16 21.43 24.97
CA ALA A 64 -2.46 20.19 24.72
C ALA A 64 -3.37 18.98 25.02
N GLY A 65 -3.41 18.00 24.13
CA GLY A 65 -4.24 16.79 24.24
C GLY A 65 -5.63 16.88 23.59
N THR A 66 -6.07 18.07 23.15
CA THR A 66 -7.36 18.21 22.43
C THR A 66 -7.34 17.48 21.08
N PHE A 67 -6.18 17.50 20.40
CA PHE A 67 -5.93 16.82 19.14
C PHE A 67 -5.01 15.62 19.37
N ASP A 68 -5.44 14.67 20.19
CA ASP A 68 -4.75 13.40 20.41
C ASP A 68 -5.40 12.28 19.58
N ILE A 69 -4.68 11.80 18.56
CA ILE A 69 -5.15 10.74 17.66
C ILE A 69 -5.12 9.35 18.30
N GLU A 70 -4.52 9.20 19.48
CA GLU A 70 -4.47 7.95 20.24
C GLU A 70 -5.49 7.91 21.39
N SER A 71 -6.22 9.00 21.62
CA SER A 71 -7.21 9.07 22.70
C SER A 71 -8.40 8.16 22.42
N VAL A 72 -8.54 7.13 23.26
CA VAL A 72 -9.63 6.13 23.23
C VAL A 72 -10.46 6.17 24.53
N GLU A 73 -10.40 7.27 25.28
CA GLU A 73 -11.10 7.38 26.58
C GLU A 73 -12.62 7.38 26.41
N GLU A 74 -13.12 7.95 25.31
CA GLU A 74 -14.56 8.08 25.01
C GLU A 74 -15.04 7.08 23.94
N ALA A 75 -14.14 6.23 23.41
CA ALA A 75 -14.42 5.36 22.25
C ALA A 75 -13.96 3.91 22.46
N GLU A 76 -14.47 2.99 21.63
CA GLU A 76 -14.06 1.59 21.65
C GLU A 76 -12.61 1.43 21.13
N LYS A 77 -11.83 0.51 21.71
CA LYS A 77 -10.43 0.26 21.32
C LYS A 77 -10.32 -0.54 20.02
N VAL A 78 -10.88 -0.01 18.94
CA VAL A 78 -10.89 -0.60 17.59
C VAL A 78 -10.13 0.34 16.65
N ILE A 79 -9.23 -0.22 15.85
CA ILE A 79 -8.51 0.53 14.82
C ILE A 79 -9.25 0.32 13.50
N GLU A 80 -9.96 1.35 13.06
CA GLU A 80 -10.60 1.42 11.75
C GLU A 80 -9.65 2.09 10.75
N MET A 81 -9.58 1.57 9.54
CA MET A 81 -8.70 2.09 8.49
C MET A 81 -9.48 2.11 7.18
N ASP A 82 -9.76 3.32 6.69
CA ASP A 82 -10.38 3.53 5.39
C ASP A 82 -9.33 3.29 4.29
N VAL A 83 -9.43 2.14 3.63
CA VAL A 83 -8.61 1.78 2.47
C VAL A 83 -9.39 2.07 1.19
N ALA A 84 -9.05 3.16 0.51
CA ALA A 84 -9.57 3.44 -0.82
C ALA A 84 -8.90 2.53 -1.86
N LEU A 85 -9.62 1.50 -2.32
CA LEU A 85 -9.25 0.73 -3.51
C LEU A 85 -9.69 1.53 -4.74
N VAL A 86 -8.76 2.20 -5.42
CA VAL A 86 -9.06 2.81 -6.72
C VAL A 86 -9.13 1.69 -7.76
N GLU A 87 -10.34 1.18 -8.01
CA GLU A 87 -10.60 0.30 -9.13
C GLU A 87 -10.43 1.09 -10.43
N LEU A 88 -9.33 0.82 -11.15
CA LEU A 88 -9.08 1.33 -12.50
C LEU A 88 -9.92 0.56 -13.52
N SER A 89 -11.24 0.62 -13.39
CA SER A 89 -12.18 0.16 -14.42
C SER A 89 -13.27 1.21 -14.57
N GLY A 90 -13.29 1.85 -15.74
CA GLY A 90 -14.28 2.86 -16.08
C GLY A 90 -15.69 2.31 -16.00
N SER A 91 -16.37 2.59 -14.90
CA SER A 91 -17.82 2.49 -14.80
C SER A 91 -18.29 3.55 -13.83
N GLU A 92 -19.00 4.53 -14.36
CA GLU A 92 -19.86 5.40 -13.57
C GLU A 92 -21.00 4.53 -13.03
N SER A 93 -20.93 4.20 -11.74
CA SER A 93 -22.07 3.72 -10.98
C SER A 93 -22.11 4.50 -9.69
N ASP A 94 -23.02 5.47 -9.66
CA ASP A 94 -23.34 6.34 -8.55
C ASP A 94 -24.12 5.53 -7.49
N SER A 95 -23.39 4.73 -6.72
CA SER A 95 -23.93 3.99 -5.59
C SER A 95 -22.96 4.07 -4.42
N GLU A 96 -23.34 4.85 -3.42
CA GLU A 96 -22.73 5.06 -2.09
C GLU A 96 -22.71 3.76 -1.25
N GLU A 97 -22.21 2.67 -1.81
CA GLU A 97 -21.96 1.44 -1.07
C GLU A 97 -20.51 1.47 -0.59
N TYR A 98 -20.30 2.05 0.60
CA TYR A 98 -19.08 1.86 1.37
C TYR A 98 -18.85 0.35 1.53
N GLY A 99 -18.02 -0.20 0.66
CA GLY A 99 -17.66 -1.60 0.65
C GLY A 99 -17.01 -1.95 1.99
N ARG A 100 -17.80 -2.51 2.90
CA ARG A 100 -17.32 -3.08 4.16
C ARG A 100 -16.40 -4.24 3.83
N ILE A 101 -15.11 -3.98 3.64
CA ILE A 101 -14.12 -5.03 3.41
C ILE A 101 -14.02 -5.84 4.71
N GLN A 102 -14.70 -6.98 4.75
CA GLN A 102 -14.49 -7.99 5.78
C GLN A 102 -13.10 -8.61 5.55
N ILE A 103 -12.06 -7.99 6.12
CA ILE A 103 -10.74 -8.60 6.19
C ILE A 103 -10.88 -9.83 7.08
N LEU A 104 -11.10 -10.98 6.45
CA LEU A 104 -11.08 -12.29 7.08
C LEU A 104 -9.72 -12.49 7.77
N ARG A 105 -9.68 -12.24 9.09
CA ARG A 105 -8.59 -12.66 9.98
C ARG A 105 -8.52 -14.19 9.98
N ARG A 106 -7.90 -14.79 8.96
CA ARG A 106 -7.56 -16.23 8.95
C ARG A 106 -6.48 -16.47 10.01
N ASN A 107 -6.91 -16.91 11.17
CA ASN A 107 -6.03 -17.28 12.27
C ASN A 107 -5.29 -18.60 11.93
N ARG A 108 -4.14 -18.55 11.24
CA ARG A 108 -3.24 -19.71 11.06
C ARG A 108 -2.38 -19.95 12.32
N ARG A 109 -3.02 -20.05 13.49
CA ARG A 109 -2.33 -20.44 14.74
C ARG A 109 -2.90 -21.75 15.28
N ALA A 110 -2.65 -22.85 14.57
CA ALA A 110 -2.89 -24.19 15.12
C ALA A 110 -2.16 -25.28 14.33
N THR A 111 -0.82 -25.33 14.30
CA THR A 111 -0.14 -26.53 13.75
C THR A 111 1.13 -27.00 14.48
N SER A 112 1.74 -26.20 15.35
CA SER A 112 2.95 -26.61 16.10
C SER A 112 2.64 -27.11 17.53
N GLN A 113 1.86 -26.37 18.33
CA GLN A 113 1.54 -26.77 19.72
C GLN A 113 0.67 -28.03 19.80
N SER A 114 -0.30 -28.19 18.89
CA SER A 114 -1.21 -29.36 18.90
C SER A 114 -0.47 -30.67 18.55
N ARG A 115 0.58 -30.64 17.72
CA ARG A 115 1.35 -31.85 17.36
C ARG A 115 2.17 -32.41 18.53
N ALA A 116 2.82 -31.53 19.30
CA ALA A 116 3.62 -31.94 20.46
C ALA A 116 2.77 -32.53 21.58
N SER A 117 1.61 -31.93 21.85
CA SER A 117 0.64 -32.42 22.85
C SER A 117 0.10 -33.82 22.47
N ASN A 118 -0.25 -34.02 21.21
CA ASN A 118 -0.71 -35.33 20.71
C ASN A 118 0.35 -36.44 20.80
N TYR A 119 1.64 -36.13 20.59
CA TYR A 119 2.72 -37.11 20.71
C TYR A 119 2.92 -37.57 22.17
N LEU A 120 2.95 -36.62 23.10
CA LEU A 120 3.10 -36.93 24.53
C LEU A 120 1.91 -37.71 25.07
N GLU A 121 0.69 -37.38 24.63
CA GLU A 121 -0.51 -38.11 25.06
C GLU A 121 -0.54 -39.54 24.53
N ARG A 122 -0.14 -39.75 23.26
CA ARG A 122 0.02 -41.08 22.68
C ARG A 122 1.12 -41.89 23.38
N ARG A 123 2.23 -41.24 23.76
CA ARG A 123 3.32 -41.88 24.51
C ARG A 123 2.88 -42.29 25.92
N ALA A 124 2.14 -41.43 26.62
CA ALA A 124 1.62 -41.71 27.95
C ALA A 124 0.60 -42.87 27.96
N ARG A 125 -0.24 -42.98 26.92
CA ARG A 125 -1.16 -44.12 26.77
C ARG A 125 -0.43 -45.44 26.56
N ARG A 126 0.64 -45.47 25.77
CA ARG A 126 1.44 -46.68 25.53
C ARG A 126 2.12 -47.16 26.82
N ILE A 127 2.68 -46.24 27.61
CA ILE A 127 3.31 -46.55 28.91
C ILE A 127 2.27 -47.09 29.91
N LYS A 128 1.06 -46.52 29.94
CA LYS A 128 -0.02 -47.02 30.81
C LYS A 128 -0.53 -48.41 30.44
N GLN A 129 -0.48 -48.78 29.15
CA GLN A 129 -0.87 -50.13 28.70
C GLN A 129 0.19 -51.18 29.05
N THR A 130 1.48 -50.83 28.97
CA THR A 130 2.58 -51.74 29.36
C THR A 130 2.66 -52.00 30.86
N PHE A 131 2.08 -51.12 31.69
CA PHE A 131 2.08 -51.25 33.15
C PHE A 131 0.80 -51.92 33.71
N ARG A 132 -0.11 -52.35 32.83
CA ARG A 132 -1.40 -52.96 33.19
C ARG A 132 -1.50 -54.45 32.79
N SER A 133 -0.40 -55.06 32.37
CA SER A 133 -0.19 -56.52 32.27
C SER A 133 0.93 -56.93 33.21
#